data_AF-A0A497I6W7-F1
#
_entry.id   AF-A0A497I6W7-F1
#
_cell.length_a   1.000
_cell.length_b   1.000
_cell.length_c   1.000
_cell.angle_alpha   90.00
_cell.angle_beta   90.00
_cell.angle_gamma   90.00
#
_symmetry.space_group_name_H-M   'P 1'
#
loop_
_entity.id
_entity.type
_entity.pdbx_description
1 polymer ?
#
loop_
_entity_poly.entity_id
_entity_poly.type
_entity_poly.pdbx_seq_one_letter_code
_entity_poly.pdbx_strand_id
1 'polypeptide(L)'
;MGPDTPKEISPEERAKRLKVKKDYENERRIAFTVMDEEKGTTHSVIYHKEKDEWTCDCMWFSTRYDKTKRYCAHILAAKRWSE
;
A
#
# COMPACT_ATOMS: atom_id res chain seq x y z
N MET A 1 4.58 34.26 -8.98
CA MET A 1 4.81 32.80 -9.03
C MET A 1 3.96 32.21 -7.92
N GLY A 2 2.79 31.66 -8.24
CA GLY A 2 1.93 31.03 -7.23
C GLY A 2 2.64 29.81 -6.62
N PRO A 3 2.38 29.47 -5.35
CA PRO A 3 2.94 28.26 -4.77
C PRO A 3 2.46 27.07 -5.59
N ASP A 4 3.42 26.38 -6.21
CA ASP A 4 3.22 25.10 -6.90
C ASP A 4 2.60 24.16 -5.87
N THR A 5 1.28 24.03 -5.91
CA THR A 5 0.57 23.15 -4.99
C THR A 5 0.86 21.75 -5.50
N PRO A 6 1.60 20.89 -4.75
CA PRO A 6 1.90 19.57 -5.23
C PRO A 6 0.57 18.86 -5.48
N LYS A 7 0.28 18.57 -6.75
CA LYS A 7 -0.94 17.87 -7.16
C LYS A 7 -1.11 16.64 -6.28
N GLU A 8 -2.20 16.56 -5.52
CA GLU A 8 -2.57 15.36 -4.77
C GLU A 8 -2.77 14.23 -5.79
N ILE A 9 -1.74 13.39 -5.94
CA ILE A 9 -1.79 12.21 -6.80
C ILE A 9 -2.75 11.18 -6.20
N SER A 10 -3.54 10.52 -7.04
CA SER A 10 -4.46 9.48 -6.59
C SER A 10 -3.69 8.30 -5.96
N PRO A 11 -4.31 7.53 -5.05
CA PRO A 11 -3.67 6.35 -4.45
C PRO A 11 -3.17 5.33 -5.49
N GLU A 12 -3.87 5.23 -6.62
CA GLU A 12 -3.52 4.35 -7.74
C GLU A 12 -2.27 4.83 -8.48
N GLU A 13 -2.18 6.13 -8.77
CA GLU A 13 -0.98 6.71 -9.39
C GLU A 13 0.22 6.61 -8.47
N ARG A 14 0.02 6.84 -7.16
CA ARG A 14 1.07 6.66 -6.16
C ARG A 14 1.52 5.20 -6.10
N ALA A 15 0.59 4.25 -6.11
CA ALA A 15 0.90 2.82 -6.05
C ALA A 15 1.88 2.37 -7.15
N LYS A 16 1.76 2.93 -8.37
CA LYS A 16 2.65 2.62 -9.51
C LYS A 16 4.11 3.03 -9.27
N ARG A 17 4.36 3.97 -8.37
CA ARG A 17 5.70 4.50 -8.05
C ARG A 17 6.35 3.80 -6.86
N LEU A 18 5.59 3.00 -6.13
CA LEU A 18 6.09 2.30 -4.95
C LEU A 18 6.86 1.04 -5.37
N LYS A 19 7.97 0.79 -4.68
CA LYS A 19 8.72 -0.45 -4.83
C LYS A 19 8.17 -1.48 -3.86
N VAL A 20 7.77 -2.64 -4.39
CA VAL A 20 7.26 -3.75 -3.59
C VAL A 20 8.28 -4.86 -3.55
N LYS A 21 8.52 -5.39 -2.36
CA LYS A 21 9.33 -6.59 -2.12
C LYS A 21 8.47 -7.61 -1.38
N LYS A 22 8.41 -8.85 -1.87
CA LYS A 22 7.82 -9.95 -1.11
C LYS A 22 8.85 -10.43 -0.07
N ASP A 23 8.47 -10.38 1.21
CA ASP A 23 9.36 -10.80 2.30
C ASP A 23 9.24 -12.29 2.56
N TYR A 24 8.02 -12.77 2.71
CA TYR A 24 7.75 -14.19 2.87
C TYR A 24 6.34 -14.54 2.42
N GLU A 25 6.17 -15.81 2.10
CA GLU A 25 4.90 -16.41 1.76
C GLU A 25 4.75 -17.72 2.49
N ASN A 26 3.59 -17.92 3.11
CA ASN A 26 3.21 -19.23 3.64
C ASN A 26 1.78 -19.57 3.20
N GLU A 27 1.25 -20.66 3.75
CA GLU A 27 -0.08 -21.19 3.43
C GLU A 27 -1.21 -20.22 3.83
N ARG A 28 -1.00 -19.41 4.87
CA ARG A 28 -2.02 -18.53 5.45
C ARG A 28 -1.90 -17.07 5.03
N ARG A 29 -0.68 -16.60 4.74
CA ARG A 29 -0.41 -15.18 4.49
C ARG A 29 0.80 -14.94 3.59
N ILE A 30 0.78 -13.78 2.93
CA ILE A 30 1.91 -13.22 2.19
C ILE A 30 2.25 -11.87 2.81
N ALA A 31 3.52 -11.67 3.16
CA ALA A 31 4.01 -10.39 3.64
C ALA A 31 4.84 -9.69 2.57
N PHE A 32 4.61 -8.39 2.45
CA PHE A 32 5.28 -7.51 1.52
C PHE A 32 5.82 -6.29 2.27
N THR A 33 6.97 -5.82 1.84
CA THR A 33 7.55 -4.55 2.21
C THR A 33 7.37 -3.61 1.02
N VAL A 34 6.69 -2.50 1.25
CA VAL A 34 6.41 -1.48 0.26
C VAL A 34 7.18 -0.22 0.61
N MET A 35 8.10 0.17 -0.27
CA MET A 35 8.98 1.31 -0.11
C MET A 35 8.47 2.47 -0.96
N ASP A 36 8.28 3.61 -0.32
CA ASP A 36 7.99 4.90 -0.96
C ASP A 36 9.29 5.73 -0.98
N GLU A 37 9.99 5.70 -2.10
CA GLU A 37 11.25 6.43 -2.27
C GLU A 37 11.05 7.95 -2.27
N GLU A 38 9.90 8.44 -2.74
CA GLU A 38 9.58 9.87 -2.75
C GLU A 38 9.45 10.43 -1.33
N LYS A 39 8.89 9.63 -0.40
CA LYS A 39 8.74 10.01 1.01
C LYS A 39 9.82 9.46 1.93
N GLY A 40 10.67 8.55 1.45
CA GLY A 40 11.64 7.83 2.27
C GLY A 40 10.99 6.96 3.35
N THR A 41 9.76 6.48 3.12
CA THR A 41 8.99 5.67 4.09
C THR A 41 8.83 4.24 3.62
N THR A 42 8.87 3.31 4.55
CA THR A 42 8.64 1.89 4.27
C THR A 42 7.46 1.40 5.10
N HIS A 43 6.58 0.65 4.46
CA HIS A 43 5.39 0.08 5.07
C HIS A 43 5.31 -1.42 4.81
N SER A 44 4.81 -2.16 5.79
CA SER A 44 4.49 -3.57 5.69
C SER A 44 3.04 -3.76 5.26
N VAL A 45 2.85 -4.59 4.25
CA VAL A 45 1.55 -5.03 3.75
C VAL A 45 1.45 -6.54 3.94
N ILE A 46 0.34 -7.00 4.49
CA ILE A 46 0.09 -8.43 4.69
C ILE A 46 -1.23 -8.78 4.00
N TYR A 47 -1.15 -9.78 3.13
CA TYR A 47 -2.30 -10.45 2.55
C TYR A 47 -2.61 -11.72 3.34
N HIS A 48 -3.81 -11.83 3.89
CA HIS A 48 -4.31 -13.00 4.62
C HIS A 48 -5.11 -13.88 3.66
N LYS A 49 -4.49 -14.95 3.15
CA LYS A 49 -5.06 -15.86 2.15
C LYS A 49 -6.37 -16.50 2.62
N GLU A 50 -6.46 -16.84 3.91
CA GLU A 50 -7.65 -17.51 4.49
C GLU A 50 -8.91 -16.64 4.46
N LYS A 51 -8.75 -15.31 4.48
CA LYS A 51 -9.84 -14.34 4.57
C LYS A 51 -10.00 -13.48 3.32
N ASP A 52 -9.15 -13.68 2.31
CA ASP A 52 -9.01 -12.77 1.17
C ASP A 52 -8.82 -11.30 1.60
N GLU A 53 -8.09 -11.06 2.70
CA GLU A 53 -8.00 -9.74 3.34
C GLU A 53 -6.61 -9.12 3.21
N TRP A 54 -6.56 -7.84 2.84
CA TRP A 54 -5.33 -7.04 2.77
C TRP A 54 -5.25 -6.06 3.94
N THR A 55 -4.08 -6.02 4.58
CA THR A 55 -3.78 -5.13 5.71
C THR A 55 -2.48 -4.38 5.49
N CYS A 56 -2.39 -3.14 5.98
CA CYS A 56 -1.19 -2.32 5.91
C CYS A 56 -1.00 -1.56 7.22
N ASP A 57 0.25 -1.36 7.65
CA ASP A 57 0.55 -0.61 8.88
C ASP A 57 0.36 0.91 8.74
N CYS A 58 0.14 1.41 7.52
CA CYS A 58 0.12 2.86 7.31
C CYS A 58 -1.08 3.52 8.00
N MET A 59 -0.83 4.70 8.59
CA MET A 59 -1.85 5.45 9.35
C MET A 59 -3.13 5.73 8.54
N TRP A 60 -3.00 5.95 7.23
CA TRP A 60 -4.15 6.16 6.35
C TRP A 60 -5.07 4.94 6.34
N PHE A 61 -4.53 3.74 6.20
CA PHE A 61 -5.32 2.50 6.20
C PHE A 61 -6.06 2.34 7.53
N SER A 62 -5.35 2.45 8.64
CA SER A 62 -5.92 2.33 9.99
C SER A 62 -7.05 3.33 10.26
N THR A 63 -7.01 4.53 9.65
CA THR A 63 -8.01 5.59 9.89
C THR A 63 -9.17 5.57 8.89
N ARG A 64 -8.91 5.18 7.64
CA ARG A 64 -9.84 5.37 6.51
C ARG A 64 -10.43 4.08 5.97
N TYR A 65 -9.79 2.94 6.18
CA TYR A 65 -10.25 1.68 5.60
C TYR A 65 -11.68 1.36 6.02
N ASP A 66 -12.01 1.46 7.30
CA ASP A 66 -13.36 1.12 7.76
C ASP A 66 -14.45 2.03 7.17
N LYS A 67 -14.12 3.31 6.97
CA LYS A 67 -15.04 4.34 6.46
C LYS A 67 -15.23 4.31 4.95
N THR A 68 -14.18 3.97 4.22
CA THR A 68 -14.14 4.10 2.75
C THR A 68 -14.17 2.77 2.04
N LYS A 69 -13.82 1.68 2.75
CA LYS A 69 -13.53 0.35 2.20
C LYS A 69 -12.57 0.41 0.99
N ARG A 70 -11.72 1.45 0.93
CA ARG A 70 -10.70 1.65 -0.11
C ARG A 70 -9.33 1.26 0.42
N TYR A 71 -8.51 0.72 -0.46
CA TYR A 71 -7.13 0.37 -0.17
C TYR A 71 -6.20 1.58 -0.27
N CYS A 72 -5.20 1.61 0.61
CA CYS A 72 -4.12 2.60 0.51
C CYS A 72 -3.22 2.28 -0.69
N ALA A 73 -2.42 3.26 -1.12
CA ALA A 73 -1.46 3.08 -2.21
C ALA A 73 -0.52 1.88 -2.01
N HIS A 74 -0.13 1.57 -0.77
CA HIS A 74 0.74 0.43 -0.47
C HIS A 74 0.07 -0.93 -0.76
N ILE A 75 -1.20 -1.09 -0.35
CA ILE A 75 -1.96 -2.31 -0.64
C ILE A 75 -2.20 -2.43 -2.14
N LEU A 76 -2.56 -1.33 -2.81
CA LEU A 76 -2.75 -1.34 -4.27
C LEU A 76 -1.47 -1.76 -5.00
N ALA A 77 -0.30 -1.28 -4.55
CA ALA A 77 0.99 -1.66 -5.12
C ALA A 77 1.28 -3.15 -4.89
N ALA A 78 1.09 -3.65 -3.67
CA ALA A 78 1.33 -5.05 -3.34
C ALA A 78 0.36 -6.01 -4.06
N LYS A 79 -0.91 -5.61 -4.20
CA LYS A 79 -1.92 -6.37 -4.95
C LYS A 79 -1.51 -6.51 -6.41
N ARG A 80 -1.15 -5.40 -7.06
CA ARG A 80 -0.65 -5.38 -8.44
C ARG A 80 0.63 -6.20 -8.63
N TRP A 81 1.51 -6.23 -7.63
CA TRP A 81 2.74 -7.03 -7.69
C TRP A 81 2.44 -8.54 -7.61
N SER A 82 1.36 -8.92 -6.93
CA SER A 82 0.97 -10.32 -6.71
C SER A 82 0.08 -10.88 -7.84
N GLU A 83 -0.35 -10.06 -8.79
CA GLU A 83 -1.06 -10.44 -10.03
C GLU A 83 -0.06 -10.79 -11.14
#